data_AF-A0A350G386-F1
#
_entry.id   AF-A0A350G386-F1
#
_cell.length_a   1.000
_cell.length_b   1.000
_cell.length_c   1.000
_cell.angle_alpha   90.00
_cell.angle_beta   90.00
_cell.angle_gamma   90.00
#
_symmetry.space_group_name_H-M   'P 1'
#
loop_
_entity.id
_entity.type
_entity.pdbx_description
1 polymer ?
#
loop_
_entity_poly.entity_id
_entity_poly.type
_entity_poly.pdbx_seq_one_letter_code
_entity_poly.pdbx_strand_id
1 'polypeptide(L)'
;MPKKSAPPRFNPEHYSKITLNDLVLYSVYYLHTQGSEITSEDIISACFVLFPKRFSLRKYPQWPDSGMVSRRWSDSKSKGYLRGNATKGFELTAKGIKRAGKIEKLLGKVMKAPRAPKPKAVKTTAIPAQVIHPELKAHAKKYVRSIEMSDAYKHYQKKLPLNEFDFRSLLMCTMESPAETLTRNLVQFKEYANIHERKDLGKFLAFCEDKFPHLLVAKKETAKKKVRKTTKKK
;
A
#
# COMPACT_ATOMS: atom_id res chain seq x y z
N MET A 1 -18.81 -10.00 -8.11
CA MET A 1 -17.68 -9.05 -8.01
C MET A 1 -18.14 -7.72 -8.57
N PRO A 2 -18.03 -6.60 -7.82
CA PRO A 2 -18.38 -5.30 -8.37
C PRO A 2 -17.45 -4.98 -9.54
N LYS A 3 -18.03 -4.53 -10.66
CA LYS A 3 -17.28 -4.16 -11.87
C LYS A 3 -16.43 -2.95 -11.52
N LYS A 4 -15.09 -3.08 -11.50
CA LYS A 4 -14.17 -1.95 -11.34
C LYS A 4 -14.27 -1.03 -12.56
N SER A 5 -15.22 -0.10 -12.55
CA SER A 5 -15.29 0.98 -13.54
C SER A 5 -14.13 1.95 -13.30
N ALA A 6 -13.63 2.56 -14.37
CA ALA A 6 -12.59 3.59 -14.26
C ALA A 6 -13.05 4.73 -13.33
N PRO A 7 -12.18 5.25 -12.46
CA PRO A 7 -12.55 6.30 -11.52
C PRO A 7 -12.93 7.58 -12.26
N PRO A 8 -13.94 8.33 -11.77
CA PRO A 8 -14.35 9.58 -12.38
C PRO A 8 -13.23 10.61 -12.30
N ARG A 9 -13.07 11.38 -13.37
CA ARG A 9 -12.11 12.50 -13.42
C ARG A 9 -12.84 13.83 -13.29
N PHE A 10 -12.35 14.66 -12.38
CA PHE A 10 -12.88 15.99 -12.12
C PHE A 10 -11.92 17.06 -12.59
N ASN A 11 -12.45 18.22 -13.00
CA ASN A 11 -11.64 19.36 -13.38
C ASN A 11 -10.92 19.94 -12.14
N PRO A 12 -9.58 20.08 -12.15
CA PRO A 12 -8.81 20.68 -11.06
C PRO A 12 -9.30 22.03 -10.58
N GLU A 13 -9.80 22.88 -11.46
CA GLU A 13 -10.26 24.22 -11.11
C GLU A 13 -11.57 24.20 -10.33
N HIS A 14 -12.37 23.15 -10.47
CA HIS A 14 -13.66 23.03 -9.79
C HIS A 14 -13.47 22.50 -8.36
N TYR A 15 -12.74 21.40 -8.20
CA TYR A 15 -12.55 20.84 -6.87
C TYR A 15 -11.57 21.65 -6.02
N SER A 16 -10.70 22.48 -6.61
CA SER A 16 -9.82 23.37 -5.84
C SER A 16 -10.56 24.43 -5.02
N LYS A 17 -11.80 24.77 -5.43
CA LYS A 17 -12.68 25.72 -4.72
C LYS A 17 -13.46 25.07 -3.57
N ILE A 18 -13.46 23.74 -3.50
CA ILE A 18 -14.18 22.98 -2.47
C ILE A 18 -13.27 22.75 -1.27
N THR A 19 -13.86 22.71 -0.07
CA THR A 19 -13.10 22.45 1.16
C THR A 19 -12.53 21.04 1.17
N LEU A 20 -11.33 20.87 1.72
CA LEU A 20 -10.67 19.55 1.80
C LEU A 20 -11.53 18.52 2.55
N ASN A 21 -12.23 18.95 3.60
CA ASN A 21 -13.13 18.10 4.38
C ASN A 21 -14.27 17.55 3.51
N ASP A 22 -14.87 18.40 2.68
CA ASP A 22 -15.94 18.00 1.76
C ASP A 22 -15.39 17.04 0.68
N LEU A 23 -14.18 17.28 0.16
CA LEU A 23 -13.55 16.36 -0.81
C LEU A 23 -13.27 14.97 -0.22
N VAL A 24 -12.75 14.90 1.01
CA VAL A 24 -12.55 13.61 1.70
C VAL A 24 -13.89 12.90 1.90
N LEU A 25 -14.93 13.62 2.33
CA LEU A 25 -16.26 13.04 2.51
C LEU A 25 -16.82 12.46 1.21
N TYR A 26 -16.63 13.16 0.09
CA TYR A 26 -17.03 12.66 -1.22
C TYR A 26 -16.25 11.40 -1.63
N SER A 27 -14.93 11.35 -1.38
CA SER A 27 -14.12 10.16 -1.66
C SER A 27 -14.62 8.92 -0.90
N VAL A 28 -15.01 9.09 0.38
CA VAL A 28 -15.61 8.00 1.17
C VAL A 28 -16.96 7.59 0.58
N TYR A 29 -17.76 8.54 0.12
CA TYR A 29 -19.06 8.26 -0.52
C TYR A 29 -18.91 7.50 -1.82
N TYR A 30 -17.95 7.88 -2.64
CA TYR A 30 -17.57 7.14 -3.84
C TYR A 30 -17.23 5.68 -3.51
N LEU A 31 -16.37 5.43 -2.52
CA LEU A 31 -16.02 4.07 -2.08
C LEU A 31 -17.23 3.30 -1.56
N HIS A 32 -18.10 3.93 -0.77
CA HIS A 32 -19.33 3.33 -0.27
C HIS A 32 -20.26 2.86 -1.41
N THR A 33 -20.39 3.65 -2.48
CA THR A 33 -21.20 3.26 -3.64
C THR A 33 -20.67 2.04 -4.40
N GLN A 34 -19.38 1.71 -4.24
CA GLN A 34 -18.77 0.52 -4.84
C GLN A 34 -19.02 -0.76 -4.02
N GLY A 35 -19.55 -0.62 -2.79
CA GLY A 35 -19.93 -1.75 -1.93
C GLY A 35 -18.76 -2.50 -1.30
N SER A 36 -17.59 -1.88 -1.18
CA SER A 36 -16.42 -2.45 -0.50
C SER A 36 -16.30 -1.93 0.93
N GLU A 37 -15.67 -2.71 1.82
CA GLU A 37 -15.19 -2.20 3.11
C GLU A 37 -14.23 -1.03 2.88
N ILE A 38 -14.38 0.03 3.67
CA ILE A 38 -13.62 1.27 3.47
C ILE A 38 -12.49 1.32 4.49
N THR A 39 -11.27 1.03 4.03
CA THR A 39 -10.06 1.17 4.86
C THR A 39 -9.47 2.59 4.77
N SER A 40 -8.56 2.93 5.67
CA SER A 40 -7.83 4.22 5.59
C SER A 40 -7.04 4.35 4.29
N GLU A 41 -6.45 3.26 3.81
CA GLU A 41 -5.66 3.25 2.58
C GLU A 41 -6.55 3.49 1.35
N ASP A 42 -7.74 2.90 1.33
CA ASP A 42 -8.71 3.13 0.27
C ASP A 42 -9.13 4.59 0.20
N ILE A 43 -9.37 5.23 1.36
CA ILE A 43 -9.73 6.66 1.41
C ILE A 43 -8.59 7.51 0.87
N ILE A 44 -7.34 7.25 1.29
CA ILE A 44 -6.16 7.99 0.82
C ILE A 44 -6.01 7.83 -0.70
N SER A 45 -6.09 6.59 -1.19
CA SER A 45 -6.02 6.26 -2.60
C SER A 45 -7.13 6.96 -3.40
N ALA A 46 -8.37 6.91 -2.92
CA ALA A 46 -9.50 7.59 -3.56
C ALA A 46 -9.32 9.11 -3.60
N CYS A 47 -8.91 9.75 -2.49
CA CYS A 47 -8.68 11.19 -2.47
C CYS A 47 -7.62 11.62 -3.49
N PHE A 48 -6.54 10.85 -3.60
CA PHE A 48 -5.47 11.14 -4.55
C PHE A 48 -5.88 10.91 -6.00
N VAL A 49 -6.58 9.80 -6.28
CA VAL A 49 -7.05 9.47 -7.63
C VAL A 49 -8.09 10.47 -8.13
N LEU A 50 -9.04 10.87 -7.26
CA LEU A 50 -10.12 11.78 -7.62
C LEU A 50 -9.66 13.25 -7.65
N PHE A 51 -8.78 13.65 -6.74
CA PHE A 51 -8.42 15.06 -6.50
C PHE A 51 -6.90 15.27 -6.31
N PRO A 52 -6.05 14.85 -7.27
CA PRO A 52 -4.61 14.79 -7.09
C PRO A 52 -3.98 16.14 -6.75
N LYS A 53 -4.42 17.24 -7.37
CA LYS A 53 -3.89 18.60 -7.10
C LYS A 53 -4.05 19.06 -5.63
N ARG A 54 -5.01 18.50 -4.87
CA ARG A 54 -5.30 18.90 -3.49
C ARG A 54 -4.76 17.93 -2.44
N PHE A 55 -4.61 16.65 -2.80
CA PHE A 55 -4.19 15.58 -1.89
C PHE A 55 -2.81 15.01 -2.23
N SER A 56 -2.03 15.70 -3.03
CA SER A 56 -0.64 15.35 -3.28
C SER A 56 0.32 16.13 -2.38
N LEU A 57 1.50 15.56 -2.15
CA LEU A 57 2.57 16.27 -1.46
C LEU A 57 3.05 17.46 -2.30
N ARG A 58 3.29 18.61 -1.66
CA ARG A 58 3.71 19.85 -2.35
C ARG A 58 4.96 19.68 -3.22
N LYS A 59 5.97 18.97 -2.70
CA LYS A 59 7.23 18.70 -3.39
C LYS A 59 7.19 17.44 -4.24
N TYR A 60 6.21 16.55 -3.99
CA TYR A 60 6.10 15.27 -4.66
C TYR A 60 4.65 15.01 -5.11
N PRO A 61 4.19 15.67 -6.19
CA PRO A 61 2.80 15.62 -6.63
C PRO A 61 2.30 14.22 -7.02
N GLN A 62 3.21 13.27 -7.26
CA GLN A 62 2.93 11.87 -7.57
C GLN A 62 2.55 11.03 -6.34
N TRP A 63 2.78 11.53 -5.13
CA TRP A 63 2.50 10.81 -3.89
C TRP A 63 1.35 11.45 -3.11
N PRO A 64 0.46 10.63 -2.51
CA PRO A 64 -0.62 11.13 -1.68
C PRO A 64 -0.11 11.70 -0.35
N ASP A 65 -0.72 12.78 0.10
CA ASP A 65 -0.51 13.34 1.45
C ASP A 65 -1.47 12.67 2.44
N SER A 66 -1.05 11.53 3.00
CA SER A 66 -1.84 10.76 3.98
C SER A 66 -2.09 11.52 5.28
N GLY A 67 -1.14 12.36 5.71
CA GLY A 67 -1.27 13.20 6.90
C GLY A 67 -2.36 14.26 6.74
N MET A 68 -2.52 14.80 5.53
CA MET A 68 -3.61 15.73 5.22
C MET A 68 -4.97 15.01 5.26
N VAL A 69 -5.08 13.85 4.62
CA VAL A 69 -6.33 13.07 4.59
C VAL A 69 -6.76 12.69 6.02
N SER A 70 -5.80 12.27 6.87
CA SER A 70 -6.12 11.80 8.22
C SER A 70 -6.66 12.87 9.16
N ARG A 71 -6.13 14.10 9.06
CA ARG A 71 -6.66 15.26 9.78
C ARG A 71 -8.09 15.58 9.32
N ARG A 72 -8.35 15.49 8.01
CA ARG A 72 -9.63 15.89 7.40
C ARG A 72 -10.77 14.88 7.60
N TRP A 73 -10.49 13.58 7.63
CA TRP A 73 -11.52 12.63 8.06
C TRP A 73 -11.86 12.77 9.54
N SER A 74 -10.91 13.22 10.37
CA SER A 74 -11.13 13.42 11.81
C SER A 74 -12.08 14.59 12.04
N ASP A 75 -11.88 15.69 11.30
CA ASP A 75 -12.83 16.81 11.23
C ASP A 75 -14.23 16.37 10.74
N SER A 76 -14.27 15.43 9.79
CA SER A 76 -15.53 14.92 9.24
C SER A 76 -16.27 13.99 10.21
N LYS A 77 -15.53 13.26 11.05
CA LYS A 77 -16.06 12.48 12.18
C LYS A 77 -16.64 13.38 13.26
N SER A 78 -15.92 14.44 13.68
CA SER A 78 -16.43 15.36 14.72
C SER A 78 -17.72 16.07 14.31
N LYS A 79 -17.91 16.32 13.01
CA LYS A 79 -19.16 16.87 12.45
C LYS A 79 -20.30 15.85 12.27
N GLY A 80 -20.04 14.57 12.58
CA GLY A 80 -21.01 13.48 12.50
C GLY A 80 -21.28 12.97 11.08
N TYR A 81 -20.40 13.23 10.12
CA TYR A 81 -20.54 12.74 8.74
C TYR A 81 -20.00 11.32 8.55
N LEU A 82 -18.99 10.95 9.35
CA LEU A 82 -18.31 9.66 9.30
C LEU A 82 -18.33 8.98 10.67
N ARG A 83 -18.29 7.65 10.66
CA ARG A 83 -18.09 6.78 11.83
C ARG A 83 -16.94 5.81 11.56
N GLY A 84 -16.48 5.12 12.60
CA GLY A 84 -15.40 4.15 12.51
C GLY A 84 -14.01 4.74 12.75
N ASN A 85 -12.97 3.99 12.43
CA ASN A 85 -11.57 4.34 12.65
C ASN A 85 -10.66 3.56 11.69
N ALA A 86 -9.35 3.84 11.71
CA ALA A 86 -8.41 3.18 10.81
C ALA A 86 -8.31 1.66 11.02
N THR A 87 -8.64 1.13 12.19
CA THR A 87 -8.51 -0.30 12.50
C THR A 87 -9.75 -1.12 12.16
N LYS A 88 -10.95 -0.54 12.29
CA LYS A 88 -12.25 -1.18 12.04
C LYS A 88 -12.88 -0.78 10.70
N GLY A 89 -12.26 0.17 9.99
CA GLY A 89 -12.81 0.76 8.77
C GLY A 89 -13.72 1.95 9.05
N PHE A 90 -14.19 2.57 7.97
CA PHE A 90 -14.99 3.78 8.00
C PHE A 90 -16.38 3.54 7.41
N GLU A 91 -17.36 4.23 7.99
CA GLU A 91 -18.75 4.19 7.55
C GLU A 91 -19.31 5.60 7.40
N LEU A 92 -20.20 5.77 6.44
CA LEU A 92 -20.93 7.01 6.22
C LEU A 92 -22.22 7.05 7.03
N THR A 93 -22.50 8.18 7.66
CA THR A 93 -23.81 8.42 8.29
C THR A 93 -24.81 8.91 7.26
N ALA A 94 -26.11 8.84 7.56
CA ALA A 94 -27.15 9.45 6.73
C ALA A 94 -26.92 10.96 6.49
N LYS A 95 -26.35 11.66 7.49
CA LYS A 95 -25.95 13.07 7.38
C LYS A 95 -24.78 13.23 6.39
N GLY A 96 -23.79 12.34 6.44
CA GLY A 96 -22.67 12.29 5.52
C GLY A 96 -23.12 12.07 4.07
N ILE A 97 -24.04 11.12 3.84
CA ILE A 97 -24.60 10.83 2.50
C ILE A 97 -25.31 12.07 1.93
N LYS A 98 -26.16 12.73 2.73
CA LYS A 98 -26.84 13.97 2.30
C LYS A 98 -25.85 15.08 1.93
N ARG A 99 -24.77 15.24 2.70
CA ARG A 99 -23.72 16.24 2.41
C ARG A 99 -22.93 15.87 1.16
N ALA A 100 -22.55 14.60 1.00
CA ALA A 100 -21.84 14.09 -0.18
C ALA A 100 -22.62 14.34 -1.47
N GLY A 101 -23.95 14.12 -1.48
CA GLY A 101 -24.78 14.43 -2.65
C GLY A 101 -24.83 15.92 -3.00
N LYS A 102 -24.65 16.84 -2.04
CA LYS A 102 -24.48 18.28 -2.34
C LYS A 102 -23.12 18.56 -2.97
N ILE A 103 -22.07 17.90 -2.49
CA ILE A 103 -20.71 18.06 -2.99
C ILE A 103 -20.59 17.51 -4.42
N GLU A 104 -21.27 16.40 -4.72
CA GLU A 104 -21.35 15.84 -6.07
C GLU A 104 -21.91 16.86 -7.07
N LYS A 105 -22.96 17.59 -6.69
CA LYS A 105 -23.50 18.68 -7.52
C LYS A 105 -22.50 19.82 -7.73
N LEU A 106 -21.71 20.15 -6.71
CA LEU A 106 -20.66 21.19 -6.78
C LEU A 106 -19.46 20.77 -7.64
N LEU A 107 -19.10 19.48 -7.61
CA LEU A 107 -18.05 18.92 -8.47
C LEU A 107 -18.43 18.96 -9.96
N GLY A 108 -19.73 19.04 -10.26
CA GLY A 108 -20.26 19.21 -11.60
C GLY A 108 -20.23 17.90 -12.41
N LYS A 109 -20.46 18.02 -13.73
CA LYS A 109 -20.45 16.85 -14.63
C LYS A 109 -19.04 16.23 -14.65
N VAL A 110 -18.96 14.96 -14.27
CA VAL A 110 -17.76 14.12 -14.46
C VAL A 110 -17.30 14.26 -15.91
N MET A 111 -16.03 14.59 -16.12
CA MET A 111 -15.49 14.60 -17.48
C MET A 111 -15.58 13.18 -18.01
N LYS A 112 -16.36 12.97 -19.09
CA LYS A 112 -16.30 11.71 -19.84
C LYS A 112 -14.84 11.54 -20.25
N ALA A 113 -14.25 10.42 -19.87
CA ALA A 113 -12.89 10.09 -20.29
C ALA A 113 -12.80 10.28 -21.82
N PRO A 114 -11.77 10.98 -22.35
CA PRO A 114 -11.39 10.75 -23.72
C PRO A 114 -11.23 9.23 -23.86
N ARG A 115 -11.91 8.62 -24.83
CA ARG A 115 -11.72 7.20 -25.16
C ARG A 115 -10.23 6.93 -25.08
N ALA A 116 -9.84 5.99 -24.21
CA ALA A 116 -8.46 5.54 -24.13
C ALA A 116 -7.97 5.35 -25.57
N PRO A 117 -6.83 5.94 -25.98
CA PRO A 117 -6.24 5.55 -27.25
C PRO A 117 -6.06 4.04 -27.19
N LYS A 118 -6.66 3.34 -28.16
CA LYS A 118 -6.47 1.90 -28.35
C LYS A 118 -4.98 1.60 -28.19
N PRO A 119 -4.59 0.52 -27.50
CA PRO A 119 -3.19 0.14 -27.41
C PRO A 119 -2.67 -0.06 -28.83
N LYS A 120 -1.90 0.90 -29.34
CA LYS A 120 -1.05 0.66 -30.50
C LYS A 120 -0.05 -0.39 -30.02
N ALA A 121 -0.05 -1.53 -30.69
CA ALA A 121 0.99 -2.54 -30.53
C ALA A 121 2.34 -1.87 -30.75
N VAL A 122 3.04 -1.56 -29.65
CA VAL A 122 4.44 -1.20 -29.68
C VAL A 122 5.20 -2.50 -29.66
N LYS A 123 5.93 -2.69 -30.76
CA LYS A 123 6.79 -3.81 -31.05
C LYS A 123 7.75 -4.06 -29.89
N THR A 124 8.07 -5.33 -29.73
CA THR A 124 9.06 -5.92 -28.84
C THR A 124 10.38 -5.17 -28.89
N THR A 125 10.62 -4.28 -27.93
CA THR A 125 11.96 -3.83 -27.56
C THR A 125 11.96 -3.48 -26.07
N ALA A 126 12.72 -4.26 -25.30
CA ALA A 126 13.21 -4.07 -23.94
C ALA A 126 12.32 -3.30 -22.94
N ILE A 127 11.89 -4.04 -21.90
CA ILE A 127 11.28 -3.56 -20.66
C ILE A 127 12.08 -2.35 -20.11
N PRO A 128 11.50 -1.14 -19.97
CA PRO A 128 12.15 -0.09 -19.22
C PRO A 128 11.98 -0.37 -17.73
N ALA A 129 13.11 -0.41 -17.03
CA ALA A 129 13.21 -0.58 -15.59
C ALA A 129 12.23 0.35 -14.86
N GLN A 130 11.55 -0.21 -13.86
CA GLN A 130 10.66 0.50 -12.97
C GLN A 130 11.35 1.79 -12.48
N VAL A 131 10.66 2.93 -12.54
CA VAL A 131 11.18 4.20 -12.01
C VAL A 131 11.30 4.06 -10.49
N ILE A 132 12.43 3.56 -10.01
CA ILE A 132 12.75 3.44 -8.59
C ILE A 132 12.85 4.86 -8.04
N HIS A 133 11.97 5.21 -7.11
CA HIS A 133 11.94 6.53 -6.48
C HIS A 133 13.30 6.84 -5.80
N PRO A 134 13.91 8.02 -6.00
CA PRO A 134 15.23 8.35 -5.46
C PRO A 134 15.32 8.17 -3.93
N GLU A 135 14.22 8.45 -3.23
CA GLU A 135 14.12 8.31 -1.78
C GLU A 135 14.06 6.84 -1.31
N LEU A 136 13.33 5.99 -2.04
CA LEU A 136 13.33 4.55 -1.78
C LEU A 136 14.72 3.96 -2.07
N LYS A 137 15.40 4.44 -3.11
CA LYS A 137 16.78 4.07 -3.42
C LYS A 137 17.73 4.49 -2.29
N ALA A 138 17.61 5.70 -1.76
CA ALA A 138 18.40 6.19 -0.63
C ALA A 138 18.13 5.42 0.67
N HIS A 139 16.86 5.10 0.95
CA HIS A 139 16.47 4.29 2.11
C HIS A 139 17.00 2.86 1.98
N ALA A 140 16.74 2.20 0.84
CA ALA A 140 17.25 0.86 0.53
C ALA A 140 18.78 0.79 0.63
N LYS A 141 19.50 1.87 0.28
CA LYS A 141 20.97 1.92 0.38
C LYS A 141 21.47 1.72 1.81
N LYS A 142 20.74 2.23 2.81
CA LYS A 142 21.08 2.04 4.23
C LYS A 142 20.99 0.56 4.61
N TYR A 143 19.93 -0.12 4.18
CA TYR A 143 19.72 -1.54 4.47
C TYR A 143 20.70 -2.44 3.71
N VAL A 144 20.96 -2.14 2.43
CA VAL A 144 22.00 -2.84 1.65
C VAL A 144 23.35 -2.74 2.35
N ARG A 145 23.75 -1.55 2.81
CA ARG A 145 24.98 -1.37 3.58
C ARG A 145 24.96 -2.13 4.91
N SER A 146 23.80 -2.19 5.58
CA SER A 146 23.64 -2.97 6.81
C SER A 146 23.85 -4.46 6.57
N ILE A 147 23.31 -5.00 5.48
CA ILE A 147 23.51 -6.40 5.07
C ILE A 147 24.99 -6.67 4.81
N GLU A 148 25.67 -5.79 4.08
CA GLU A 148 27.11 -5.93 3.79
C GLU A 148 27.99 -5.94 5.03
N MET A 149 27.64 -5.11 6.02
CA MET A 149 28.40 -4.98 7.26
C MET A 149 28.06 -6.08 8.27
N SER A 150 26.98 -6.82 8.05
CA SER A 150 26.55 -7.90 8.95
C SER A 150 27.56 -9.04 9.01
N ASP A 151 27.70 -9.64 10.19
CA ASP A 151 28.57 -10.81 10.37
C ASP A 151 28.03 -12.02 9.61
N ALA A 152 26.71 -12.11 9.45
CA ALA A 152 26.06 -13.10 8.62
C ALA A 152 26.57 -13.10 7.17
N TYR A 153 26.70 -11.92 6.56
CA TYR A 153 27.19 -11.81 5.18
C TYR A 153 28.71 -12.09 5.09
N LYS A 154 29.49 -11.64 6.07
CA LYS A 154 30.93 -11.97 6.14
C LYS A 154 31.15 -13.47 6.29
N HIS A 155 30.35 -14.14 7.12
CA HIS A 155 30.37 -15.59 7.28
C HIS A 155 30.04 -16.29 5.97
N TYR A 156 29.02 -15.83 5.25
CA TYR A 156 28.67 -16.34 3.92
C TYR A 156 29.81 -16.18 2.91
N GLN A 157 30.47 -15.02 2.85
CA GLN A 157 31.62 -14.80 1.96
C GLN A 157 32.81 -15.70 2.29
N LYS A 158 33.07 -15.93 3.58
CA LYS A 158 34.15 -16.81 4.07
C LYS A 158 33.77 -18.29 4.13
N LYS A 159 32.56 -18.67 3.70
CA LYS A 159 31.99 -20.03 3.80
C LYS A 159 32.02 -20.59 5.23
N LEU A 160 31.88 -19.72 6.22
CA LEU A 160 31.78 -20.08 7.64
C LEU A 160 30.35 -20.48 8.02
N PRO A 161 30.18 -21.26 9.11
CA PRO A 161 28.86 -21.67 9.57
C PRO A 161 28.05 -20.47 10.06
N LEU A 162 27.02 -20.10 9.31
CA LEU A 162 26.03 -19.11 9.73
C LEU A 162 25.12 -19.67 10.85
N ASN A 163 25.03 -18.97 11.98
CA ASN A 163 24.16 -19.37 13.09
C ASN A 163 22.80 -18.60 13.04
N GLU A 164 21.84 -19.02 13.87
CA GLU A 164 20.50 -18.43 13.96
C GLU A 164 20.51 -16.99 14.51
N PHE A 165 21.42 -16.68 15.45
CA PHE A 165 21.58 -15.35 16.02
C PHE A 165 22.04 -14.33 14.96
N ASP A 166 23.05 -14.67 14.16
CA ASP A 166 23.56 -13.89 13.04
C ASP A 166 22.45 -13.64 12.02
N PHE A 167 21.61 -14.65 11.77
CA PHE A 167 20.46 -14.52 10.85
C PHE A 167 19.38 -13.57 11.39
N ARG A 168 19.03 -13.65 12.68
CA ARG A 168 18.08 -12.70 13.28
C ARG A 168 18.66 -11.29 13.37
N SER A 169 19.94 -11.17 13.73
CA SER A 169 20.65 -9.89 13.77
C SER A 169 20.72 -9.25 12.39
N LEU A 170 20.97 -10.02 11.34
CA LEU A 170 20.89 -9.56 9.95
C LEU A 170 19.52 -8.96 9.63
N LEU A 171 18.43 -9.62 10.06
CA LEU A 171 17.05 -9.16 9.83
C LEU A 171 16.60 -8.07 10.81
N MET A 172 17.49 -7.53 11.65
CA MET A 172 17.19 -6.54 12.68
C MET A 172 16.10 -7.03 13.66
N CYS A 173 16.13 -8.32 13.99
CA CYS A 173 15.19 -8.99 14.88
C CYS A 173 15.88 -9.49 16.16
N THR A 174 15.11 -9.61 17.24
CA THR A 174 15.52 -10.25 18.50
C THR A 174 15.05 -11.71 18.55
N MET A 175 15.53 -12.50 19.52
CA MET A 175 15.12 -13.91 19.70
C MET A 175 13.61 -14.08 19.93
N GLU A 176 12.96 -13.07 20.52
CA GLU A 176 11.51 -13.04 20.77
C GLU A 176 10.67 -12.65 19.54
N SER A 177 11.32 -12.28 18.44
CA SER A 177 10.60 -11.82 17.24
C SER A 177 9.86 -12.97 16.57
N PRO A 178 8.56 -12.81 16.24
CA PRO A 178 7.77 -13.88 15.64
C PRO A 178 8.22 -14.16 14.21
N ALA A 179 8.05 -15.41 13.76
CA ALA A 179 8.43 -15.87 12.42
C ALA A 179 7.87 -14.99 11.28
N GLU A 180 6.67 -14.44 11.45
CA GLU A 180 6.02 -13.52 10.51
C GLU A 180 6.87 -12.25 10.26
N THR A 181 7.45 -11.69 11.32
CA THR A 181 8.31 -10.51 11.24
C THR A 181 9.61 -10.83 10.52
N LEU A 182 10.21 -12.01 10.79
CA LEU A 182 11.42 -12.46 10.11
C LEU A 182 11.16 -12.61 8.60
N THR A 183 10.05 -13.26 8.22
CA THR A 183 9.68 -13.42 6.81
C THR A 183 9.45 -12.08 6.13
N ARG A 184 8.73 -11.15 6.77
CA ARG A 184 8.47 -9.81 6.24
C ARG A 184 9.79 -9.06 5.99
N ASN A 185 10.68 -9.03 6.98
CA ASN A 185 11.95 -8.32 6.89
C ASN A 185 12.85 -8.94 5.80
N LEU A 186 12.87 -10.28 5.69
CA LEU A 186 13.64 -10.98 4.65
C LEU A 186 13.15 -10.64 3.24
N VAL A 187 11.83 -10.61 3.02
CA VAL A 187 11.24 -10.20 1.73
C VAL A 187 11.61 -8.75 1.40
N GLN A 188 11.47 -7.84 2.37
CA GLN A 188 11.82 -6.43 2.21
C GLN A 188 13.32 -6.24 1.87
N PHE A 189 14.20 -7.03 2.46
CA PHE A 189 15.64 -6.95 2.21
C PHE A 189 16.00 -7.47 0.81
N LYS A 190 15.29 -8.48 0.31
CA LYS A 190 15.43 -8.94 -1.08
C LYS A 190 14.99 -7.87 -2.08
N GLU A 191 13.90 -7.16 -1.79
CA GLU A 191 13.45 -6.02 -2.61
C GLU A 191 14.50 -4.90 -2.63
N TYR A 192 15.10 -4.58 -1.48
CA TYR A 192 16.17 -3.57 -1.39
C TYR A 192 17.44 -3.97 -2.14
N ALA A 193 17.83 -5.25 -2.07
CA ALA A 193 18.93 -5.78 -2.87
C ALA A 193 18.64 -5.67 -4.37
N ASN A 194 17.41 -5.97 -4.79
CA ASN A 194 16.98 -5.87 -6.18
C ASN A 194 16.98 -4.42 -6.70
N ILE A 195 16.55 -3.46 -5.87
CA ILE A 195 16.56 -2.03 -6.17
C ILE A 195 17.97 -1.49 -6.48
N HIS A 196 19.00 -2.04 -5.83
CA HIS A 196 20.40 -1.68 -6.07
C HIS A 196 21.12 -2.65 -7.01
N GLU A 197 20.37 -3.54 -7.69
CA GLU A 197 20.90 -4.55 -8.61
C GLU A 197 21.99 -5.46 -7.99
N ARG A 198 21.97 -5.61 -6.66
CA ARG A 198 22.93 -6.40 -5.88
C ARG A 198 22.56 -7.88 -5.88
N LYS A 199 22.87 -8.53 -7.01
CA LYS A 199 22.62 -9.97 -7.23
C LYS A 199 23.36 -10.87 -6.23
N ASP A 200 24.52 -10.44 -5.74
CA ASP A 200 25.29 -11.11 -4.69
C ASP A 200 24.51 -11.20 -3.38
N LEU A 201 23.91 -10.08 -2.94
CA LEU A 201 23.08 -10.03 -1.74
C LEU A 201 21.76 -10.81 -1.93
N GLY A 202 21.18 -10.76 -3.13
CA GLY A 202 20.01 -11.57 -3.46
C GLY A 202 20.28 -13.07 -3.31
N LYS A 203 21.43 -13.56 -3.80
CA LYS A 203 21.86 -14.96 -3.64
C LYS A 203 22.10 -15.31 -2.16
N PHE A 204 22.74 -14.43 -1.41
CA PHE A 204 22.95 -14.61 0.03
C PHE A 204 21.62 -14.72 0.80
N LEU A 205 20.67 -13.82 0.55
CA LEU A 205 19.37 -13.83 1.23
C LEU A 205 18.54 -15.07 0.86
N ALA A 206 18.68 -15.60 -0.36
CA ALA A 206 18.08 -16.88 -0.75
C ALA A 206 18.74 -18.05 0.01
N PHE A 207 20.08 -18.08 0.11
CA PHE A 207 20.79 -19.07 0.92
C PHE A 207 20.33 -19.06 2.39
N CYS A 208 20.11 -17.88 2.97
CA CYS A 208 19.60 -17.76 4.34
C CYS A 208 18.16 -18.31 4.48
N GLU A 209 17.30 -18.07 3.48
CA GLU A 209 15.93 -18.60 3.45
C GLU A 209 15.93 -20.14 3.42
N ASP A 210 16.79 -20.74 2.61
CA ASP A 210 16.92 -22.19 2.49
C ASP A 210 17.53 -22.83 3.76
N LYS A 211 18.42 -22.11 4.45
CA LYS A 211 19.09 -22.59 5.66
C LYS A 211 18.22 -22.50 6.92
N PHE A 212 17.34 -21.50 7.02
CA PHE A 212 16.49 -21.28 8.19
C PHE A 212 14.98 -21.37 7.91
N PRO A 213 14.49 -22.43 7.23
CA PRO A 213 13.07 -22.53 6.88
C PRO A 213 12.17 -22.67 8.12
N HIS A 214 12.68 -23.26 9.20
CA HIS A 214 11.95 -23.45 10.46
C HIS A 214 11.68 -22.15 11.22
N LEU A 215 12.44 -21.09 10.95
CA LEU A 215 12.26 -19.76 11.57
C LEU A 215 11.34 -18.85 10.76
N LEU A 216 11.00 -19.25 9.55
CA LEU A 216 10.21 -18.48 8.60
C LEU A 216 8.82 -19.11 8.49
N VAL A 217 7.81 -18.27 8.28
CA VAL A 217 6.48 -18.79 7.98
C VAL A 217 6.50 -19.36 6.57
N ALA A 218 6.25 -20.68 6.45
CA ALA A 218 6.05 -21.32 5.16
C ALA A 218 4.98 -20.54 4.37
N LYS A 219 5.21 -20.32 3.07
CA LYS A 219 4.20 -19.74 2.16
C LYS A 219 2.92 -20.56 2.24
N LYS A 220 2.00 -20.19 3.13
CA LYS A 220 0.61 -20.57 3.01
C LYS A 220 0.06 -19.75 1.85
N GLU A 221 0.00 -20.37 0.68
CA GLU A 221 -1.08 -20.06 -0.26
C GLU A 221 -2.36 -19.95 0.56
N THR A 222 -3.09 -18.85 0.35
CA THR A 222 -4.34 -18.53 1.02
C THR A 222 -5.42 -19.56 0.64
N ALA A 223 -5.34 -20.74 1.25
CA ALA A 223 -6.36 -21.76 1.19
C ALA A 223 -7.57 -21.31 2.00
N LYS A 224 -8.62 -20.95 1.27
CA LYS A 224 -9.99 -20.69 1.74
C LYS A 224 -10.39 -21.65 2.87
N LYS A 225 -10.53 -21.14 4.09
CA LYS A 225 -11.25 -21.87 5.15
C LYS A 225 -12.76 -21.77 4.86
N LYS A 226 -13.29 -22.81 4.21
CA LYS A 226 -14.74 -23.09 4.21
C LYS A 226 -15.18 -23.29 5.66
N VAL A 227 -16.04 -22.39 6.15
CA VAL A 227 -16.82 -22.63 7.37
C VAL A 227 -17.79 -23.77 7.06
N ARG A 228 -17.56 -24.91 7.71
CA ARG A 228 -18.37 -26.12 7.63
C ARG A 228 -19.68 -25.85 8.39
N LYS A 229 -20.80 -25.79 7.65
CA LYS A 229 -22.15 -25.93 8.20
C LYS A 229 -22.19 -27.21 9.06
N THR A 230 -22.58 -27.08 10.32
CA THR A 230 -23.13 -28.19 11.10
C THR A 230 -24.59 -27.89 11.40
N THR A 231 -25.46 -28.62 10.71
CA THR A 231 -26.88 -28.77 11.03
C THR A 231 -27.05 -30.07 11.81
N LYS A 232 -27.87 -30.01 12.87
CA LYS A 232 -28.62 -31.08 13.57
C LYS A 232 -27.80 -32.16 14.31
N LYS A 233 -28.10 -32.36 15.61
CA LYS A 233 -29.17 -33.26 16.11
C LYS A 233 -29.07 -33.41 17.65
N LYS A 234 -30.07 -32.95 18.40
CA LYS A 234 -30.87 -33.77 19.32
C LYS A 234 -32.07 -32.96 19.77
#